data_AF-A0AAJ2D612-F1
#
_entry.id   AF-A0AAJ2D612-F1
#
_cell.length_a   1.000
_cell.length_b   1.000
_cell.length_c   1.000
_cell.angle_alpha   90.00
_cell.angle_beta   90.00
_cell.angle_gamma   90.00
#
_symmetry.space_group_name_H-M   'P 1'
#
loop_
_entity.id
_entity.type
_entity.pdbx_description
1 polymer ?
#
loop_
_entity_poly.entity_id
_entity_poly.type
_entity_poly.pdbx_seq_one_letter_code
_entity_poly.pdbx_strand_id
1 'polypeptide(L)'
;MGIFTNFSDFLEERRKKKHDKIRKKAEAMKRQGKSPVKKGWGTMVDTGSGGINKNPIDRVYDIGQQQKNLSSKSDEKNKFSEYQKIKKRS
;
A
#
# COMPACT_ATOMS: atom_id res chain seq x y z
N MET A 1 -13.80 -32.28 -16.99
CA MET A 1 -12.87 -31.59 -16.07
C MET A 1 -12.76 -30.14 -16.52
N GLY A 2 -13.51 -29.24 -15.87
CA GLY A 2 -13.76 -27.88 -16.36
C GLY A 2 -12.63 -26.88 -16.07
N ILE A 3 -12.55 -25.82 -16.86
CA ILE A 3 -11.52 -24.75 -16.79
C ILE A 3 -11.37 -24.16 -15.37
N PHE A 4 -12.45 -24.13 -14.58
CA PHE A 4 -12.44 -23.61 -13.21
C PHE A 4 -11.62 -24.45 -12.22
N THR A 5 -11.51 -25.77 -12.40
CA THR A 5 -10.70 -26.62 -11.51
C THR A 5 -9.21 -26.34 -11.70
N ASN A 6 -8.79 -26.08 -12.94
CA ASN A 6 -7.39 -25.76 -13.25
C ASN A 6 -6.94 -24.42 -12.63
N PHE A 7 -7.84 -23.44 -12.53
CA PHE A 7 -7.52 -22.14 -11.94
C PHE A 7 -7.47 -22.18 -10.40
N SER A 8 -8.39 -22.91 -9.75
CA SER A 8 -8.33 -23.13 -8.30
C SER A 8 -7.05 -23.86 -7.90
N ASP A 9 -6.68 -24.89 -8.66
CA ASP A 9 -5.48 -25.69 -8.41
C ASP A 9 -4.21 -24.85 -8.57
N PHE A 10 -4.17 -23.97 -9.58
CA PHE A 10 -3.09 -23.01 -9.76
C PHE A 10 -2.94 -22.06 -8.57
N LEU A 11 -4.04 -21.51 -8.05
CA LEU A 11 -4.02 -20.63 -6.88
C LEU A 11 -3.59 -21.36 -5.61
N GLU A 12 -4.02 -22.61 -5.43
CA GLU A 12 -3.55 -23.46 -4.34
C GLU A 12 -2.07 -23.76 -4.43
N GLU A 13 -1.57 -24.13 -5.61
CA GLU A 13 -0.16 -24.41 -5.82
C GLU A 13 0.69 -23.16 -5.57
N ARG A 14 0.22 -21.98 -6.00
CA ARG A 14 0.87 -20.69 -5.73
C ARG A 14 0.95 -20.41 -4.22
N ARG A 15 -0.13 -20.68 -3.47
CA ARG A 15 -0.15 -20.54 -1.99
C ARG A 15 0.84 -21.51 -1.35
N LYS A 16 0.81 -22.78 -1.72
CA LYS A 16 1.75 -23.82 -1.23
C LYS A 16 3.20 -23.41 -1.46
N LYS A 17 3.56 -23.02 -2.70
CA LYS A 17 4.89 -22.52 -3.06
C LYS A 17 5.33 -21.32 -2.21
N LYS A 18 4.42 -20.38 -1.92
CA LYS A 18 4.71 -19.23 -1.06
C LYS A 18 5.00 -19.66 0.38
N HIS A 19 4.18 -20.54 0.96
CA HIS A 19 4.37 -21.02 2.32
C HIS A 19 5.68 -21.80 2.47
N ASP A 20 6.04 -22.64 1.49
CA ASP A 20 7.29 -23.39 1.53
C ASP A 20 8.52 -22.48 1.47
N LYS A 21 8.47 -21.41 0.66
CA LYS A 21 9.53 -20.38 0.66
C LYS A 21 9.67 -19.70 2.02
N ILE A 22 8.55 -19.39 2.69
CA ILE A 22 8.57 -18.78 4.03
C ILE A 22 9.18 -19.74 5.05
N ARG A 23 8.79 -21.02 5.04
CA ARG A 23 9.35 -22.05 5.94
C ARG A 23 10.85 -22.21 5.75
N LYS A 24 11.31 -22.37 4.50
CA LYS A 24 12.74 -22.46 4.17
C LYS A 24 13.52 -21.24 4.66
N LYS A 25 12.98 -20.03 4.45
CA LYS A 25 13.59 -18.78 4.93
C LYS A 25 13.64 -18.74 6.45
N ALA A 26 12.59 -19.18 7.13
CA ALA A 26 12.53 -19.23 8.59
C ALA A 26 13.56 -20.23 9.16
N GLU A 27 13.69 -21.42 8.57
CA GLU A 27 14.71 -22.40 8.95
C GLU A 27 16.14 -21.88 8.73
N ALA A 28 16.40 -21.21 7.60
CA ALA A 28 17.68 -20.59 7.34
C ALA A 28 18.02 -19.53 8.40
N MET A 29 17.05 -18.71 8.82
CA MET A 29 17.24 -17.74 9.90
C MET A 29 17.54 -18.42 11.24
N LYS A 30 16.83 -19.51 11.58
CA LYS A 30 17.11 -20.30 12.78
C LYS A 30 18.52 -20.86 12.79
N ARG A 31 19.00 -21.41 11.66
CA ARG A 31 20.39 -21.90 11.54
C ARG A 31 21.44 -20.81 11.78
N GLN A 32 21.13 -19.56 11.44
CA GLN A 32 21.98 -18.40 11.70
C GLN A 32 21.86 -17.87 13.15
N GLY A 33 21.15 -18.58 14.04
CA GLY A 33 20.88 -18.14 15.41
C GLY A 33 19.90 -16.96 15.53
N LYS A 34 19.27 -16.57 14.41
CA LYS A 34 18.31 -15.46 14.38
C LYS A 34 16.90 -16.02 14.54
N SER A 35 16.13 -15.47 15.47
CA SER A 35 14.72 -15.84 15.60
C SER A 35 13.96 -15.41 14.33
N PRO A 36 13.35 -16.33 13.57
CA PRO A 36 12.47 -15.94 12.49
C PRO A 36 11.29 -15.26 13.15
N VAL A 37 11.10 -13.97 12.85
CA VAL A 37 10.15 -13.04 13.47
C VAL A 37 10.37 -12.80 14.97
N LYS A 38 10.96 -11.64 15.32
CA LYS A 38 10.53 -10.94 16.54
C LYS A 38 9.01 -10.83 16.46
N LYS A 39 8.28 -11.40 17.43
CA LYS A 39 6.82 -11.24 17.55
C LYS A 39 6.53 -9.75 17.73
N GLY A 40 6.10 -9.12 16.66
CA GLY A 40 5.83 -7.70 16.53
C GLY A 40 5.75 -7.40 15.04
N TRP A 41 4.98 -6.38 14.66
CA TRP A 41 5.13 -5.77 13.35
C TRP A 41 6.58 -5.27 13.30
N GLY A 42 7.48 -6.09 12.74
CA GLY A 42 8.92 -5.83 12.75
C GLY A 42 9.17 -4.40 12.30
N THR A 43 10.09 -3.71 12.99
CA THR A 43 10.40 -2.31 12.73
C THR A 43 10.44 -2.08 11.23
N MET A 44 9.45 -1.36 10.74
CA MET A 44 9.23 -1.19 9.30
C MET A 44 10.49 -0.57 8.72
N VAL A 45 11.07 -1.21 7.70
CA VAL A 45 12.24 -0.63 7.02
C VAL A 45 11.78 0.66 6.38
N ASP A 46 12.36 1.78 6.82
CA ASP A 46 12.13 3.09 6.20
C ASP A 46 12.72 3.06 4.79
N THR A 47 11.88 2.73 3.82
CA THR A 47 12.24 2.66 2.40
C THR A 47 12.14 4.02 1.72
N GLY A 48 11.95 5.11 2.48
CA GLY A 48 11.79 6.47 1.95
C GLY A 48 10.48 6.69 1.19
N SER A 49 9.75 5.63 0.82
CA SER A 49 8.43 5.70 0.22
C SER A 49 7.33 5.85 1.27
N GLY A 50 7.33 7.01 1.93
CA GLY A 50 6.21 7.69 2.58
C GLY A 50 4.98 6.89 2.98
N GLY A 51 5.09 5.97 3.94
CA GLY A 51 3.90 5.32 4.48
C GLY A 51 4.15 4.61 5.79
N ILE A 52 3.59 5.16 6.87
CA ILE A 52 3.33 4.47 8.15
C ILE A 52 4.51 4.43 9.16
N ASN A 53 5.64 5.12 8.92
CA ASN A 53 6.75 5.17 9.92
C ASN A 53 7.14 6.58 10.39
N LYS A 54 6.27 7.58 10.22
CA LYS A 54 6.45 8.91 10.83
C LYS A 54 5.77 8.98 12.20
N ASN A 55 6.32 9.81 13.09
CA ASN A 55 5.75 10.09 14.40
C ASN A 55 4.27 10.49 14.28
N PRO A 56 3.41 10.13 15.26
CA PRO A 56 1.96 10.41 15.18
C PRO A 56 1.64 11.88 14.93
N ILE A 57 2.45 12.79 15.49
CA ILE A 57 2.31 14.24 15.36
C ILE A 57 2.49 14.69 13.90
N ASP A 58 3.55 14.20 13.24
CA ASP A 58 3.86 14.55 11.85
C ASP A 58 2.79 14.00 10.88
N ARG A 59 2.18 12.86 11.23
CA ARG A 59 1.08 12.26 10.45
C ARG A 59 -0.15 13.16 10.44
N VAL A 60 -0.52 13.76 11.57
CA VAL A 60 -1.71 14.63 11.67
C VAL A 60 -1.51 15.88 10.81
N TYR A 61 -0.31 16.47 10.84
CA TYR A 61 0.03 17.62 10.01
C TYR A 61 -0.03 17.28 8.52
N ASP A 62 0.53 16.14 8.11
CA ASP A 62 0.54 15.69 6.71
C ASP A 62 -0.89 15.43 6.19
N ILE A 63 -1.74 14.73 6.97
CA ILE A 63 -3.14 14.48 6.59
C ILE A 63 -3.93 15.78 6.48
N GLY A 64 -3.80 16.69 7.45
CA GLY A 64 -4.51 17.97 7.42
C GLY A 64 -4.10 18.83 6.23
N GLN A 65 -2.82 18.85 5.87
CA GLN A 65 -2.34 19.55 4.69
C GLN A 65 -2.78 18.88 3.38
N GLN A 66 -2.81 17.55 3.31
CA GLN A 66 -3.34 16.82 2.16
C GLN A 66 -4.83 17.12 1.93
N GLN A 67 -5.65 17.16 3.00
CA GLN A 67 -7.07 17.52 2.91
C GLN A 67 -7.26 18.96 2.41
N LYS A 68 -6.49 19.91 2.92
CA LYS A 68 -6.52 21.31 2.44
C LYS A 68 -6.13 21.39 0.96
N ASN A 69 -5.07 20.72 0.55
CA ASN A 69 -4.60 20.70 -0.84
C ASN A 69 -5.65 20.08 -1.78
N LEU A 70 -6.36 19.03 -1.34
CA LEU A 70 -7.46 18.42 -2.09
C LEU A 70 -8.63 19.40 -2.27
N SER A 71 -9.03 20.11 -1.20
CA SER A 71 -10.09 21.12 -1.23
C SER A 71 -9.76 22.26 -2.19
N SER A 72 -8.56 22.84 -2.08
CA SER A 72 -8.15 23.94 -2.97
C SER A 72 -8.14 23.50 -4.43
N LYS A 73 -7.71 22.26 -4.70
CA LYS A 73 -7.70 21.70 -6.06
C LYS A 73 -9.10 21.43 -6.61
N SER A 74 -10.10 21.12 -5.78
CA SER A 74 -11.49 21.06 -6.24
C SER A 74 -12.05 22.44 -6.56
N ASP A 75 -11.74 23.44 -5.75
CA ASP A 75 -12.25 24.80 -5.95
C ASP A 75 -11.70 25.43 -7.24
N GLU A 76 -10.41 25.23 -7.53
CA GLU A 76 -9.78 25.67 -8.79
C GLU A 76 -10.42 25.01 -10.02
N LYS A 77 -10.69 23.70 -9.95
CA LYS A 77 -11.38 22.97 -11.04
C LYS A 77 -12.79 23.49 -11.28
N ASN A 78 -13.51 23.82 -10.20
CA ASN A 78 -14.85 24.37 -10.29
C ASN A 78 -14.85 25.74 -10.96
N LYS A 79 -13.95 26.64 -10.53
CA LYS A 79 -13.75 27.95 -11.17
C LYS A 79 -13.39 27.81 -12.65
N PHE A 80 -12.43 26.95 -12.98
CA PHE A 80 -12.03 26.72 -14.37
C PHE A 80 -13.20 26.21 -15.23
N SER A 81 -14.00 25.26 -14.72
CA SER A 81 -15.20 24.75 -15.38
C SER A 81 -16.23 25.85 -15.65
N GLU A 82 -16.43 26.75 -14.68
CA GLU A 82 -17.35 27.89 -14.80
C GLU A 82 -16.89 28.90 -15.85
N TYR A 83 -15.59 29.26 -15.85
CA TYR A 83 -15.00 30.10 -16.90
C TYR A 83 -15.18 29.50 -18.31
N GLN A 84 -14.99 28.19 -18.46
CA GLN A 84 -15.19 27.51 -19.74
C GLN A 84 -16.65 27.53 -20.20
N LYS A 85 -17.61 27.43 -19.27
CA LYS A 85 -19.05 27.55 -19.59
C LYS A 85 -19.41 28.95 -20.05
N ILE A 86 -18.87 29.99 -19.41
CA ILE A 86 -19.11 31.40 -19.78
C ILE A 86 -18.53 31.67 -21.17
N LYS A 87 -17.28 31.26 -21.44
CA LYS A 87 -16.62 31.46 -22.74
C LYS A 87 -17.32 30.77 -23.91
N LYS A 88 -18.01 29.64 -23.68
CA LYS A 88 -18.79 28.94 -24.70
C LYS A 88 -20.18 29.53 -24.97
N ARG A 89 -20.67 30.39 -24.07
CA ARG A 89 -21.97 31.07 -24.17
C ARG A 89 -21.87 32.48 -24.74
N SER A 90 -20.66 33.06 -24.75
CA SER A 90 -20.29 34.27 -25.49
C SER A 90 -19.93 33.93 -26.93
#